data_AF-A0A7C4WD93-F1
#
_entry.id   AF-A0A7C4WD93-F1
#
_cell.length_a   1.000
_cell.length_b   1.000
_cell.length_c   1.000
_cell.angle_alpha   90.00
_cell.angle_beta   90.00
_cell.angle_gamma   90.00
#
_symmetry.space_group_name_H-M   'P 1'
#
loop_
_entity.id
_entity.type
_entity.pdbx_description
1 polymer ?
#
loop_
_entity_poly.entity_id
_entity_poly.type
_entity_poly.pdbx_seq_one_letter_code
_entity_poly.pdbx_strand_id
1 'polypeptide(L)'
;MIFNEKDSPSQDYIIEILLIFVAIFYSISPATSELQNEMVEGYLYKLILETTSDWTTVKVLGGPLIIGYNYTVTQGLDAPNLRYTTSPNFIWIGKKAFDATLVRIDVEVIALRGGDARMVIKKGDIGSTKISIYAWRGGGYYQIYSVVNEEVNP
;
A
#
# COMPACT_ATOMS: atom_id res chain seq x y z
N MET A 1 3.03 54.10 55.24
CA MET A 1 2.05 53.21 54.60
C MET A 1 2.29 53.27 53.10
N ILE A 2 2.79 52.16 52.54
CA ILE A 2 2.58 51.64 51.18
C ILE A 2 3.03 52.49 49.97
N PHE A 3 4.15 52.06 49.39
CA PHE A 3 4.47 51.76 47.98
C PHE A 3 3.75 52.45 46.80
N ASN A 4 4.61 52.72 45.80
CA ASN A 4 4.45 52.63 44.35
C ASN A 4 3.78 53.80 43.62
N GLU A 5 4.61 54.79 43.28
CA GLU A 5 4.48 55.49 42.01
C GLU A 5 4.82 54.49 40.91
N LYS A 6 3.82 54.17 40.10
CA LYS A 6 3.89 53.18 39.03
C LYS A 6 4.57 53.86 37.84
N ASP A 7 5.87 53.62 37.66
CA ASP A 7 6.62 54.12 36.51
C ASP A 7 5.87 53.80 35.21
N SER A 8 5.44 54.85 34.52
CA SER A 8 4.92 54.74 33.17
C SER A 8 6.06 54.25 32.27
N PRO A 9 5.87 53.20 31.46
CA PRO A 9 6.90 52.77 30.53
C PRO A 9 7.28 53.94 29.62
N SER A 10 8.60 54.12 29.40
CA SER A 10 9.11 55.14 28.50
C SER A 10 8.51 54.94 27.10
N GLN A 11 8.30 56.04 26.37
CA GLN A 11 7.71 55.99 25.03
C GLN A 11 8.48 55.05 24.09
N ASP A 12 9.79 54.93 24.28
CA ASP A 12 10.64 54.02 23.52
C ASP A 12 10.27 52.55 23.74
N TYR A 13 9.93 52.15 24.97
CA TYR A 13 9.48 50.79 25.29
C TYR A 13 8.14 50.45 24.62
N ILE A 14 7.24 51.44 24.52
CA ILE A 14 5.92 51.26 23.88
C ILE A 14 6.10 51.06 22.37
N ILE A 15 7.03 51.80 21.74
CA ILE A 15 7.33 51.69 20.31
C ILE A 15 7.97 50.33 19.99
N GLU A 16 8.93 49.88 20.81
CA GLU A 16 9.57 48.57 20.63
C GLU A 16 8.57 47.41 20.76
N ILE A 17 7.67 47.45 21.76
CA ILE A 17 6.61 46.46 21.92
C ILE A 17 5.67 46.46 20.70
N LEU A 18 5.30 47.64 20.20
CA LEU A 18 4.40 47.76 19.04
C LEU A 18 5.04 47.17 17.77
N LEU A 19 6.34 47.40 17.56
CA LEU A 19 7.08 46.84 16.41
C LEU A 19 7.16 45.31 16.47
N ILE A 20 7.35 44.74 17.66
CA ILE A 20 7.35 43.28 17.85
C ILE A 20 5.97 42.70 17.53
N PHE A 21 4.88 43.32 17.99
CA PHE A 21 3.52 42.86 17.69
C PHE A 21 3.22 42.92 16.18
N VAL A 22 3.60 44.00 15.50
CA VAL A 22 3.41 44.12 14.04
C VAL A 22 4.21 43.06 13.28
N ALA A 23 5.46 42.78 13.67
CA ALA A 23 6.28 41.75 13.02
C ALA A 23 5.70 40.34 13.19
N ILE A 24 5.11 40.02 14.34
CA ILE A 24 4.45 38.74 14.59
C ILE A 24 3.20 38.59 13.70
N PHE A 25 2.38 39.65 13.58
CA PHE A 25 1.16 39.60 12.75
C PHE A 25 1.44 39.52 11.23
N TYR A 26 2.53 40.10 10.74
CA TYR A 26 2.94 39.95 9.32
C TYR A 26 3.61 38.60 9.01
N SER A 27 4.13 37.89 10.02
CA SER A 27 4.80 36.59 9.83
C SER A 27 3.82 35.41 9.85
N ILE A 28 2.61 35.60 10.38
CA ILE A 28 1.55 34.60 10.33
C ILE A 28 0.79 34.83 9.03
N SER A 29 1.37 34.39 7.92
CA SER A 29 0.54 34.13 6.74
C SER A 29 -0.57 33.17 7.18
N PRO A 30 -1.87 33.50 7.01
CA PRO A 30 -2.91 32.52 7.27
C PRO A 30 -2.65 31.37 6.31
N ALA A 31 -2.19 30.24 6.85
CA ALA A 31 -2.12 28.99 6.12
C ALA A 31 -3.56 28.60 5.81
N THR A 32 -4.09 29.16 4.75
CA THR A 32 -5.32 28.70 4.11
C THR A 32 -4.92 27.41 3.43
N SER A 33 -5.15 26.28 4.10
CA SER A 33 -5.14 25.00 3.40
C SER A 33 -6.34 25.01 2.47
N GLU A 34 -6.18 25.57 1.28
CA GLU A 34 -7.11 25.31 0.19
C GLU A 34 -7.08 23.80 -0.05
N LEU A 35 -8.21 23.14 0.19
CA LEU A 35 -8.41 21.76 -0.24
C LEU A 35 -8.37 21.76 -1.77
N GLN A 36 -7.17 21.57 -2.32
CA GLN A 36 -7.00 21.35 -3.75
C GLN A 36 -7.62 19.99 -4.06
N ASN A 37 -8.69 20.00 -4.86
CA ASN A 37 -9.25 18.80 -5.47
C ASN A 37 -8.25 18.31 -6.55
N GLU A 38 -7.20 17.61 -6.13
CA GLU A 38 -6.32 16.92 -7.05
C GLU A 38 -7.01 15.66 -7.58
N MET A 39 -7.12 15.56 -8.90
CA MET A 39 -7.50 14.30 -9.54
C MET A 39 -6.32 13.34 -9.44
N VAL A 40 -6.50 12.24 -8.71
CA VAL A 40 -5.52 11.17 -8.62
C VAL A 40 -5.87 10.05 -9.59
N GLU A 41 -4.92 9.64 -10.43
CA GLU A 41 -5.11 8.51 -11.34
C GLU A 41 -5.26 7.19 -10.57
N GLY A 42 -6.37 6.51 -10.80
CA GLY A 42 -6.65 5.16 -10.30
C GLY A 42 -6.38 4.10 -11.37
N TYR A 43 -5.86 2.96 -10.94
CA TYR A 43 -5.52 1.82 -11.77
C TYR A 43 -6.22 0.57 -11.24
N LEU A 44 -6.69 -0.28 -12.16
CA LEU A 44 -7.28 -1.57 -11.85
C LEU A 44 -6.34 -2.68 -12.32
N TYR A 45 -5.95 -3.57 -11.40
CA TYR A 45 -5.11 -4.72 -11.71
C TYR A 45 -5.79 -6.02 -11.30
N LYS A 46 -5.47 -7.09 -12.02
CA LYS A 46 -5.83 -8.46 -11.68
C LYS A 46 -4.57 -9.29 -11.51
N LEU A 47 -4.40 -9.89 -10.35
CA LEU A 47 -3.33 -10.85 -10.06
C LEU A 47 -3.93 -12.25 -10.06
N ILE A 48 -3.23 -13.19 -10.67
CA ILE A 48 -3.62 -14.60 -10.73
C ILE A 48 -2.45 -15.40 -10.17
N LEU A 49 -2.67 -16.03 -9.02
CA LEU A 49 -1.74 -16.96 -8.38
C LEU A 49 -2.22 -18.39 -8.66
N GLU A 50 -1.34 -19.19 -9.27
CA GLU A 50 -1.56 -20.62 -9.51
C GLU A 50 -0.44 -21.38 -8.78
N THR A 51 -0.78 -22.36 -7.95
CA THR A 51 0.23 -23.18 -7.26
C THR A 51 -0.16 -24.65 -7.16
N THR A 52 0.78 -25.52 -7.52
CA THR A 52 0.77 -26.96 -7.22
C THR A 52 1.71 -27.30 -6.07
N SER A 53 2.35 -26.31 -5.44
CA SER A 53 3.23 -26.53 -4.29
C SER A 53 2.42 -26.78 -3.03
N ASP A 54 2.94 -27.57 -2.10
CA ASP A 54 2.29 -27.89 -0.82
C ASP A 54 2.16 -26.67 0.09
N TRP A 55 3.06 -25.69 -0.03
CA TRP A 55 2.85 -24.34 0.49
C TRP A 55 3.45 -23.28 -0.42
N THR A 56 2.93 -22.05 -0.34
CA THR A 56 3.40 -20.91 -1.11
C THR A 56 3.18 -19.61 -0.35
N THR A 57 4.12 -18.69 -0.49
CA THR A 57 4.02 -17.31 -0.03
C THR A 57 4.37 -16.36 -1.17
N VAL A 58 3.55 -15.36 -1.41
CA VAL A 58 3.80 -14.27 -2.34
C VAL A 58 3.75 -12.97 -1.56
N LYS A 59 4.81 -12.16 -1.66
CA LYS A 59 4.91 -10.83 -1.06
C LYS A 59 5.14 -9.81 -2.15
N VAL A 60 4.37 -8.73 -2.13
CA VAL A 60 4.59 -7.53 -2.93
C VAL A 60 5.24 -6.49 -2.02
N LEU A 61 6.41 -6.01 -2.41
CA LEU A 61 7.19 -5.01 -1.68
C LEU A 61 7.22 -3.71 -2.50
N GLY A 62 6.89 -2.59 -1.87
CA GLY A 62 6.74 -1.31 -2.59
C GLY A 62 5.51 -1.30 -3.49
N GLY A 63 5.56 -0.49 -4.55
CA GLY A 63 4.51 -0.44 -5.56
C GLY A 63 3.46 0.67 -5.40
N PRO A 64 2.39 0.58 -6.20
CA PRO A 64 1.17 1.39 -6.09
C PRO A 64 0.53 1.34 -4.69
N LEU A 65 -0.11 2.44 -4.27
CA LEU A 65 -0.90 2.43 -3.05
C LEU A 65 -2.23 1.70 -3.32
N ILE A 66 -2.39 0.51 -2.74
CA ILE A 66 -3.63 -0.25 -2.88
C ILE A 66 -4.69 0.32 -1.93
N ILE A 67 -5.80 0.79 -2.50
CA ILE A 67 -6.92 1.39 -1.76
C ILE A 67 -8.12 0.46 -1.63
N GLY A 68 -8.13 -0.64 -2.39
CA GLY A 68 -9.16 -1.67 -2.31
C GLY A 68 -8.72 -2.96 -2.97
N TYR A 69 -9.23 -4.08 -2.49
CA TYR A 69 -8.97 -5.39 -3.08
C TYR A 69 -10.15 -6.33 -2.84
N ASN A 70 -10.29 -7.29 -3.75
CA ASN A 70 -11.15 -8.45 -3.60
C ASN A 70 -10.37 -9.69 -4.06
N TYR A 71 -10.74 -10.87 -3.55
CA TYR A 71 -10.12 -12.11 -4.00
C TYR A 71 -11.14 -13.24 -4.11
N THR A 72 -10.84 -14.23 -4.93
CA THR A 72 -11.65 -15.43 -5.10
C THR A 72 -10.75 -16.63 -5.33
N VAL A 73 -10.99 -17.71 -4.60
CA VAL A 73 -10.37 -19.01 -4.88
C VAL A 73 -11.16 -19.65 -6.02
N THR A 74 -10.57 -19.69 -7.22
CA THR A 74 -11.24 -20.15 -8.44
C THR A 74 -11.02 -21.64 -8.72
N GLN A 75 -10.02 -22.25 -8.08
CA GLN A 75 -9.74 -23.69 -8.18
C GLN A 75 -9.03 -24.21 -6.91
N GLY A 76 -9.23 -25.48 -6.58
CA GLY A 76 -8.46 -26.19 -5.56
C GLY A 76 -9.06 -26.17 -4.15
N LEU A 77 -10.34 -25.80 -3.99
CA LEU A 77 -11.05 -25.88 -2.70
C LEU A 77 -11.15 -27.31 -2.14
N ASP A 78 -10.99 -28.30 -3.02
CA ASP A 78 -10.90 -29.73 -2.73
C ASP A 78 -9.51 -30.18 -2.25
N ALA A 79 -8.51 -29.30 -2.27
CA ALA A 79 -7.17 -29.62 -1.79
C ALA A 79 -7.19 -30.02 -0.30
N PRO A 80 -6.60 -31.19 0.05
CA PRO A 80 -6.57 -31.67 1.43
C PRO A 80 -5.91 -30.67 2.38
N ASN A 81 -6.61 -30.34 3.48
CA ASN A 81 -6.15 -29.39 4.50
C ASN A 81 -5.79 -28.01 3.96
N LEU A 82 -6.48 -27.53 2.92
CA LEU A 82 -6.28 -26.20 2.38
C LEU A 82 -6.45 -25.13 3.47
N ARG A 83 -5.46 -24.24 3.58
CA ARG A 83 -5.49 -23.00 4.35
C ARG A 83 -4.91 -21.89 3.49
N TYR A 84 -5.47 -20.69 3.58
CA TYR A 84 -4.94 -19.55 2.85
C TYR A 84 -5.23 -18.24 3.59
N THR A 85 -4.39 -17.25 3.32
CA THR A 85 -4.55 -15.88 3.79
C THR A 85 -4.19 -14.94 2.66
N THR A 86 -5.09 -13.99 2.38
CA THR A 86 -4.90 -13.01 1.30
C THR A 86 -5.05 -11.61 1.88
N SER A 87 -4.13 -10.73 1.52
CA SER A 87 -4.19 -9.28 1.72
C SER A 87 -3.64 -8.58 0.46
N PRO A 88 -3.76 -7.26 0.34
CA PRO A 88 -3.33 -6.53 -0.86
C PRO A 88 -1.91 -6.85 -1.33
N ASN A 89 -0.97 -7.04 -0.39
CA ASN A 89 0.45 -7.21 -0.66
C ASN A 89 0.98 -8.60 -0.26
N PHE A 90 0.10 -9.52 0.12
CA PHE A 90 0.50 -10.82 0.65
C PHE A 90 -0.51 -11.90 0.31
N ILE A 91 -0.01 -13.02 -0.20
CA ILE A 91 -0.80 -14.24 -0.36
C ILE A 91 -0.03 -15.39 0.26
N TRP A 92 -0.69 -16.17 1.10
CA TRP A 92 -0.16 -17.42 1.62
C TRP A 92 -1.15 -18.54 1.36
N ILE A 93 -0.66 -19.69 0.90
CA ILE A 93 -1.42 -20.91 0.66
C ILE A 93 -0.66 -22.06 1.32
N GLY A 94 -1.37 -22.93 2.02
CA GLY A 94 -0.84 -24.19 2.55
C GLY A 94 -1.83 -25.32 2.32
N LYS A 95 -1.31 -26.51 2.02
CA LYS A 95 -2.05 -27.76 1.83
C LYS A 95 -1.43 -28.85 2.73
N LYS A 96 -1.98 -30.06 2.67
CA LYS A 96 -1.29 -31.26 3.18
C LYS A 96 0.08 -31.38 2.52
N ALA A 97 1.09 -31.80 3.31
CA ALA A 97 2.45 -32.03 2.81
C ALA A 97 2.45 -32.96 1.59
N PHE A 98 3.25 -32.62 0.58
CA PHE A 98 3.37 -33.33 -0.70
C PHE A 98 2.07 -33.41 -1.54
N ASP A 99 1.06 -32.60 -1.23
CA ASP A 99 -0.14 -32.50 -2.07
C ASP A 99 0.09 -31.56 -3.25
N ALA A 100 -0.05 -32.09 -4.47
CA ALA A 100 0.17 -31.36 -5.71
C ALA A 100 -1.11 -30.78 -6.34
N THR A 101 -2.24 -30.78 -5.61
CA THR A 101 -3.51 -30.25 -6.13
C THR A 101 -3.35 -28.78 -6.50
N LEU A 102 -3.79 -28.42 -7.72
CA LEU A 102 -3.72 -27.05 -8.21
C LEU A 102 -4.69 -26.17 -7.43
N VAL A 103 -4.15 -25.13 -6.80
CA VAL A 103 -4.93 -24.05 -6.18
C VAL A 103 -4.74 -22.79 -7.00
N ARG A 104 -5.84 -22.10 -7.28
CA ARG A 104 -5.83 -20.82 -8.00
C ARG A 104 -6.57 -19.75 -7.22
N ILE A 105 -5.91 -18.62 -7.01
CA ILE A 105 -6.48 -17.42 -6.39
C ILE A 105 -6.39 -16.27 -7.39
N ASP A 106 -7.55 -15.71 -7.73
CA ASP A 106 -7.67 -14.48 -8.50
C ASP A 106 -7.85 -13.32 -7.51
N VAL A 107 -7.04 -12.27 -7.62
CA VAL A 107 -7.11 -11.06 -6.78
C VAL A 107 -7.30 -9.86 -7.70
N GLU A 108 -8.32 -9.04 -7.44
CA GLU A 108 -8.51 -7.76 -8.12
C GLU A 108 -8.19 -6.63 -7.16
N VAL A 109 -7.41 -5.64 -7.61
CA VAL A 109 -6.97 -4.52 -6.79
C VAL A 109 -7.21 -3.19 -7.49
N ILE A 110 -7.69 -2.21 -6.72
CA ILE A 110 -7.74 -0.81 -7.12
C ILE A 110 -6.56 -0.12 -6.42
N ALA A 111 -5.72 0.54 -7.21
CA ALA A 111 -4.53 1.20 -6.71
C ALA A 111 -4.38 2.62 -7.26
N LEU A 112 -3.74 3.48 -6.48
CA LEU A 112 -3.31 4.81 -6.90
C LEU A 112 -1.86 4.76 -7.36
N ARG A 113 -1.45 5.76 -8.14
CA ARG A 113 -0.07 5.90 -8.63
C ARG A 113 0.95 5.68 -7.51
N GLY A 114 1.98 4.90 -7.78
CA GLY A 114 3.07 4.66 -6.83
C GLY A 114 4.36 4.27 -7.55
N GLY A 115 5.35 3.87 -6.75
CA GLY A 115 6.67 3.52 -7.25
C GLY A 115 6.75 2.10 -7.78
N ASP A 116 7.99 1.64 -7.99
CA ASP A 116 8.26 0.29 -8.45
C ASP A 116 7.87 -0.75 -7.40
N ALA A 117 7.32 -1.88 -7.87
CA ALA A 117 6.97 -3.02 -7.05
C ALA A 117 7.97 -4.16 -7.29
N ARG A 118 8.36 -4.85 -6.21
CA ARG A 118 9.13 -6.09 -6.28
C ARG A 118 8.30 -7.24 -5.74
N MET A 119 8.29 -8.36 -6.45
CA MET A 119 7.64 -9.57 -6.00
C MET A 119 8.64 -10.56 -5.42
N VAL A 120 8.30 -11.15 -4.27
CA VAL A 120 9.04 -12.24 -3.65
C VAL A 120 8.12 -13.44 -3.56
N ILE A 121 8.48 -14.52 -4.26
CA ILE A 121 7.72 -15.77 -4.27
C ILE A 121 8.53 -16.81 -3.52
N LYS A 122 7.90 -17.45 -2.54
CA LYS A 122 8.43 -18.63 -1.87
C LYS A 122 7.48 -19.80 -2.01
N LYS A 123 8.02 -21.00 -2.13
CA LYS A 123 7.25 -22.24 -2.18
C LYS A 123 7.96 -23.36 -1.43
N GLY A 124 7.24 -24.46 -1.21
CA GLY A 124 7.80 -25.70 -0.70
C GLY A 124 8.57 -26.51 -1.73
N ASP A 125 8.94 -27.71 -1.31
CA ASP A 125 9.91 -28.55 -2.03
C ASP A 125 9.32 -29.19 -3.30
N ILE A 126 7.99 -29.27 -3.40
CA ILE A 126 7.30 -29.82 -4.57
C ILE A 126 6.54 -28.75 -5.36
N GLY A 127 6.17 -29.12 -6.59
CA GLY A 127 5.31 -28.33 -7.44
C GLY A 127 5.92 -27.00 -7.88
N SER A 128 5.08 -26.16 -8.45
CA SER A 128 5.46 -24.83 -8.92
C SER A 128 4.45 -23.78 -8.47
N THR A 129 4.89 -22.53 -8.54
CA THR A 129 4.04 -21.37 -8.27
C THR A 129 4.20 -20.35 -9.39
N LYS A 130 3.09 -20.00 -10.03
CA LYS A 130 3.03 -18.97 -11.07
C LYS A 130 2.23 -17.77 -10.57
N ILE A 131 2.76 -16.58 -10.80
CA ILE A 131 2.01 -15.33 -10.70
C ILE A 131 1.88 -14.73 -12.09
N SER A 132 0.70 -14.23 -12.41
CA SER A 132 0.44 -13.38 -13.57
C SER A 132 -0.26 -12.10 -13.13
N ILE A 133 0.20 -10.94 -13.61
CA ILE A 133 -0.40 -9.63 -13.32
C ILE A 133 -0.93 -9.05 -14.62
N TYR A 134 -2.17 -8.59 -14.56
CA TYR A 134 -2.88 -7.94 -15.65
C TYR A 134 -3.27 -6.53 -15.25
N ALA A 135 -3.20 -5.58 -16.19
CA ALA A 135 -3.71 -4.24 -16.01
C ALA A 135 -4.95 -4.04 -16.88
N TRP A 136 -5.96 -3.36 -16.36
CA TRP A 136 -7.13 -2.95 -17.15
C TRP A 136 -6.77 -1.76 -18.04
N ARG A 137 -6.93 -1.90 -19.36
CA ARG A 137 -6.70 -0.84 -20.35
C ARG A 137 -7.72 -1.00 -21.48
N GLY A 138 -8.33 0.10 -21.95
CA GLY A 138 -9.18 0.06 -23.15
C GLY A 138 -10.33 -0.97 -23.12
N GLY A 139 -10.94 -1.22 -21.97
CA GLY A 139 -12.09 -2.12 -21.84
C GLY A 139 -11.75 -3.61 -21.59
N GLY A 140 -10.48 -3.94 -21.31
CA GLY A 140 -10.09 -5.31 -20.98
C GLY A 140 -8.80 -5.41 -20.17
N TYR A 141 -8.52 -6.62 -19.66
CA TYR A 141 -7.30 -6.94 -18.94
C TYR A 141 -6.18 -7.41 -19.89
N TYR A 142 -4.99 -6.83 -19.74
CA TYR A 142 -3.80 -7.18 -20.52
C TYR A 142 -2.67 -7.59 -19.58
N GLN A 143 -2.01 -8.71 -19.86
CA GLN A 143 -0.91 -9.20 -19.03
C GLN A 143 0.28 -8.24 -19.14
N ILE A 144 0.76 -7.75 -18.00
CA ILE A 144 1.92 -6.86 -17.90
C ILE A 144 3.12 -7.53 -17.24
N TYR A 145 2.91 -8.63 -16.52
CA TYR A 145 3.98 -9.38 -15.86
C TYR A 145 3.58 -10.84 -15.64
N SER A 146 4.53 -11.75 -15.74
CA SER A 146 4.35 -13.14 -15.32
C SER A 146 5.68 -13.75 -14.91
N VAL A 147 5.65 -14.59 -13.88
CA VAL A 147 6.81 -15.30 -13.36
C VAL A 147 6.37 -16.67 -12.84
N VAL A 148 7.22 -17.67 -13.02
CA VAL A 148 7.06 -19.01 -12.46
C VAL A 148 8.24 -19.29 -11.55
N ASN A 149 7.99 -19.77 -10.33
CA ASN A 149 8.98 -20.34 -9.44
C ASN A 149 8.83 -21.86 -9.43
N GLU A 150 9.78 -22.55 -10.06
CA GLU A 150 9.92 -24.01 -10.06
C GLU A 150 11.04 -24.50 -9.12
N GLU A 151 11.93 -23.58 -8.71
CA GLU A 151 13.11 -23.90 -7.92
C GLU A 151 12.77 -24.25 -6.47
N VAL A 152 13.60 -25.11 -5.86
CA VAL A 152 13.56 -25.30 -4.41
C VAL A 152 14.18 -24.06 -3.79
N ASN A 153 13.43 -23.34 -2.97
CA ASN A 153 14.01 -22.20 -2.25
C ASN A 153 15.12 -22.72 -1.32
N PRO A 154 16.32 -22.10 -1.33
CA PRO A 154 17.38 -22.43 -0.38
C PRO A 154 16.99 -22.12 1.07
#